data_AF-A0A1H3K3X0-F1
#
_entry.id   AF-A0A1H3K3X0-F1
#
_cell.length_a   1.000
_cell.length_b   1.000
_cell.length_c   1.000
_cell.angle_alpha   90.00
_cell.angle_beta   90.00
_cell.angle_gamma   90.00
#
_symmetry.space_group_name_H-M   'P 1'
#
loop_
_entity.id
_entity.type
_entity.pdbx_description
1 polymer ?
#
loop_
_entity_poly.entity_id
_entity_poly.type
_entity_poly.pdbx_seq_one_letter_code
_entity_poly.pdbx_strand_id
1 'polypeptide(L)' 'MSTEPDRPSNEAETGRHSHAAPEGAGVHPLIDLSRDPRPGVPDHAKPDED' A
#
# COMPACT_ATOMS: atom_id res chain seq x y z
N MET A 1 29.50 13.66 30.09
CA MET A 1 28.95 12.33 29.76
C MET A 1 27.45 12.46 29.57
N SER A 2 27.00 12.51 28.31
CA SER A 2 25.58 12.39 27.96
C SER A 2 25.54 11.64 26.63
N THR A 3 25.19 10.36 26.68
CA THR A 3 24.99 9.51 25.51
C THR A 3 23.60 9.82 24.93
N GLU A 4 23.55 10.40 23.74
CA GLU A 4 22.34 10.38 22.92
C GLU A 4 22.03 8.91 22.53
N PRO A 5 20.78 8.44 22.60
CA PRO A 5 20.44 7.17 21.99
C PRO A 5 20.43 7.36 20.48
N ASP A 6 21.48 6.85 19.84
CA ASP A 6 21.52 6.56 18.41
C ASP A 6 20.31 5.67 18.07
N ARG A 7 19.26 6.29 17.52
CA ARG A 7 18.13 5.51 16.98
C ARG A 7 18.67 4.87 15.71
N PRO A 8 18.58 3.54 15.54
CA PRO A 8 18.88 2.96 14.24
C PRO A 8 17.90 3.59 13.25
N SER A 9 18.44 4.42 12.36
CA SER A 9 17.78 4.78 11.12
C SER A 9 17.51 3.46 10.43
N ASN A 10 16.24 3.04 10.41
CA ASN A 10 15.82 1.84 9.69
C ASN A 10 15.90 2.18 8.20
N GLU A 11 17.12 2.18 7.68
CA GLU A 11 17.45 2.29 6.28
C GLU A 11 16.90 1.05 5.56
N ALA A 12 15.73 1.25 4.96
CA ALA A 12 15.31 0.58 3.74
C ALA A 12 15.37 -0.97 3.73
N GLU A 13 14.64 -1.62 4.62
CA GLU A 13 13.95 -2.88 4.25
C GLU A 13 12.63 -2.55 3.52
N THR A 14 12.66 -1.68 2.50
CA THR A 14 11.51 -1.39 1.63
C THR A 14 11.31 -2.49 0.56
N GLY A 15 11.82 -3.70 0.83
CA GLY A 15 11.78 -4.83 -0.09
C GLY A 15 10.51 -5.64 0.09
N ARG A 16 9.45 -5.29 -0.64
CA ARG A 16 8.26 -6.13 -0.90
C ARG A 16 7.26 -6.29 0.26
N HIS A 17 6.81 -5.19 0.87
CA HIS A 17 5.49 -5.22 1.48
C HIS A 17 4.44 -5.08 0.36
N SER A 18 3.90 -6.21 -0.11
CA SER A 18 2.83 -6.22 -1.09
C SER A 18 1.56 -5.67 -0.44
N HIS A 19 1.21 -4.42 -0.75
CA HIS A 19 -0.09 -3.83 -0.42
C HIS A 19 -1.23 -4.35 -1.30
N ALA A 20 -0.89 -5.14 -2.32
CA ALA A 20 -1.85 -5.83 -3.14
C ALA A 20 -2.57 -6.91 -2.32
N ALA A 21 -3.88 -6.94 -2.42
CA ALA A 21 -4.65 -8.07 -1.92
C ALA A 21 -4.31 -9.33 -2.74
N PRO A 22 -4.33 -10.54 -2.13
CA PRO A 22 -4.15 -11.79 -2.85
C PRO A 22 -5.18 -11.96 -3.98
N GLU A 23 -4.83 -12.71 -5.03
CA GLU A 23 -5.77 -13.02 -6.10
C GLU A 23 -7.01 -13.75 -5.55
N GLY A 24 -8.19 -13.23 -5.87
CA GLY A 24 -9.47 -13.76 -5.38
C GLY A 24 -9.89 -13.26 -3.99
N ALA A 25 -9.13 -12.36 -3.36
CA ALA A 25 -9.60 -11.66 -2.17
C ALA A 25 -10.86 -10.83 -2.49
N GLY A 26 -11.93 -11.05 -1.73
CA GLY A 26 -13.18 -10.31 -1.89
C GLY A 26 -13.02 -8.83 -1.49
N VAL A 27 -13.88 -7.99 -2.06
CA VAL A 27 -14.00 -6.58 -1.65
C VAL A 27 -14.54 -6.53 -0.22
N HIS A 28 -13.92 -5.71 0.63
CA HIS A 28 -14.38 -5.54 2.00
C HIS A 28 -15.82 -4.99 2.02
N PRO A 29 -16.75 -5.52 2.84
CA PRO A 29 -18.17 -5.19 2.77
C PRO A 29 -18.50 -3.72 3.05
N LEU A 30 -17.60 -2.99 3.72
CA LEU A 30 -17.74 -1.55 3.97
C LEU A 30 -17.35 -0.68 2.77
N ILE A 31 -16.77 -1.25 1.71
CA ILE A 31 -16.37 -0.51 0.51
C ILE A 31 -17.59 -0.36 -0.39
N ASP A 32 -18.05 0.88 -0.57
CA ASP A 32 -19.14 1.23 -1.49
C ASP A 32 -18.56 1.66 -2.85
N LEU A 33 -18.35 0.68 -3.73
CA LEU A 33 -17.82 0.90 -5.08
C LEU A 33 -18.77 1.70 -5.98
N SER A 34 -20.05 1.86 -5.62
CA SER A 34 -21.01 2.60 -6.45
C SER A 34 -20.77 4.12 -6.46
N ARG A 35 -20.02 4.62 -5.46
CA ARG A 35 -19.67 6.04 -5.33
C ARG A 35 -18.35 6.42 -5.99
N ASP A 36 -17.52 5.42 -6.28
CA ASP A 36 -16.21 5.65 -6.87
C ASP A 36 -16.35 5.82 -8.38
N PRO A 37 -15.93 6.97 -8.95
CA PRO A 37 -15.91 7.15 -10.41
C PRO A 37 -14.98 6.16 -11.12
N ARG A 38 -13.99 5.59 -10.42
CA ARG A 38 -13.02 4.62 -10.93
C ARG A 38 -12.97 3.38 -10.02
N PRO A 39 -14.09 2.64 -9.93
CA PRO A 39 -14.22 1.56 -8.96
C PRO A 39 -13.16 0.49 -9.20
N GLY A 40 -12.42 0.15 -8.15
CA GLY A 40 -11.42 -0.92 -8.19
C GLY A 40 -10.12 -0.56 -8.90
N VAL A 41 -9.90 0.69 -9.31
CA VAL A 41 -8.64 1.17 -9.89
C VAL A 41 -7.86 1.96 -8.83
N PRO A 42 -6.74 1.44 -8.30
CA PRO A 42 -5.93 2.17 -7.33
C PRO A 42 -5.35 3.46 -7.94
N ASP A 43 -5.42 4.57 -7.21
CA ASP A 43 -4.86 5.87 -7.64
C ASP A 43 -3.34 5.85 -7.87
N HIS A 44 -2.66 4.86 -7.28
CA HIS A 44 -1.21 4.66 -7.37
C HIS A 44 -0.81 3.50 -8.28
N ALA A 45 -1.77 2.87 -8.97
CA ALA A 45 -1.42 1.89 -9.99
C ALA A 45 -0.59 2.59 -11.07
N LYS A 46 0.46 1.92 -11.56
CA LYS A 46 1.09 2.35 -12.80
C LYS A 46 0.04 2.27 -13.92
N PRO A 47 0.09 3.16 -14.92
CA PRO A 47 -0.72 2.98 -16.11
C PRO A 47 -0.46 1.58 -16.68
N ASP A 48 -1.53 0.89 -17.11
CA ASP A 48 -1.35 -0.32 -17.89
C ASP A 48 -0.62 0.04 -19.20
N GLU A 49 0.37 -0.78 -19.58
CA GLU A 49 1.05 -0.65 -20.87
C GLU A 49 0.15 -1.30 -21.93
N ASP A 50 -0.51 -0.49 -22.77
CA ASP A 50 -1.18 -0.93 -24.01
C ASP A 50 -0.18 -1.37 -25.09
#